data_AF-A0A1U8J7G9-F1
#
_entry.id   AF-A0A1U8J7G9-F1
#
_cell.length_a   1.000
_cell.length_b   1.000
_cell.length_c   1.000
_cell.angle_alpha   90.00
_cell.angle_beta   90.00
_cell.angle_gamma   90.00
#
_symmetry.space_group_name_H-M   'P 1'
#
loop_
_entity.id
_entity.type
_entity.pdbx_description
1 polymer ?
#
loop_
_entity_poly.entity_id
_entity_poly.type
_entity_poly.pdbx_seq_one_letter_code
_entity_poly.pdbx_strand_id
1 'polypeptide(L)'
;QSVSLKLCHNEDEVSNDLYDFLQAFFAGHSELAKNDFYITGESYAGHYIPAFAARVHRGNKAKDGIHINLKGFAIGNGLTDPAIQYKGYPDYALGMGLIKKTDYSLINQLVPVCEFAIKLCGTDGTISCMASYFVCNAIFASIIARAGGINKFFRVFRRAWRSDMTLQRKKKKKLLRGVICGLISYLQLARQFKMGSCNAMVWSKRICSIARGSICG
;
A
#
# COMPACT_ATOMS: atom_id res chain seq x y z
N GLN A 1 25.31 16.23 -16.23
CA GLN A 1 24.04 15.95 -16.94
C GLN A 1 22.91 16.05 -15.93
N SER A 2 21.98 16.97 -16.14
CA SER A 2 20.74 17.07 -15.36
C SER A 2 19.91 15.80 -15.61
N VAL A 3 19.74 14.97 -14.60
CA VAL A 3 18.79 13.84 -14.65
C VAL A 3 17.41 14.47 -14.81
N SER A 4 16.83 14.42 -16.01
CA SER A 4 15.42 14.73 -16.21
C SER A 4 14.64 13.73 -15.37
N LEU A 5 13.99 14.19 -14.30
CA LEU A 5 13.16 13.37 -13.44
C LEU A 5 11.93 12.95 -14.26
N LYS A 6 12.02 11.82 -14.98
CA LYS A 6 10.87 11.25 -15.66
C LYS A 6 9.93 10.75 -14.56
N LEU A 7 8.80 11.44 -14.37
CA LEU A 7 7.76 10.95 -13.48
C LEU A 7 7.02 9.81 -14.18
N CYS A 8 6.79 8.71 -13.46
CA CYS A 8 5.95 7.63 -13.95
C CYS A 8 4.49 8.09 -14.01
N HIS A 9 3.77 7.70 -15.06
CA HIS A 9 2.37 8.12 -15.27
C HIS A 9 1.34 6.99 -15.12
N ASN A 10 1.79 5.74 -14.98
CA ASN A 10 0.95 4.56 -14.83
C ASN A 10 1.70 3.44 -14.08
N GLU A 11 0.97 2.39 -13.68
CA GLU A 11 1.51 1.25 -12.95
C GLU A 11 2.54 0.44 -13.75
N ASP A 12 2.43 0.41 -15.08
CA ASP A 12 3.39 -0.31 -15.93
C ASP A 12 4.77 0.35 -15.88
N GLU A 13 4.83 1.68 -16.03
CA GLU A 13 6.06 2.46 -15.88
C GLU A 13 6.67 2.30 -14.49
N VAL A 14 5.86 2.45 -13.42
CA VAL A 14 6.33 2.24 -12.04
C VAL A 14 6.86 0.82 -11.86
N SER A 15 6.18 -0.18 -12.42
CA SER A 15 6.60 -1.58 -12.30
C SER A 15 7.91 -1.87 -13.01
N ASN A 16 8.17 -1.23 -14.16
CA ASN A 16 9.42 -1.35 -14.91
C ASN A 16 10.56 -0.66 -14.17
N ASP A 17 10.38 0.57 -13.69
CA ASP A 17 11.42 1.29 -12.94
C ASP A 17 11.80 0.54 -11.65
N LEU A 18 10.83 -0.04 -10.95
CA LEU A 18 11.08 -0.88 -9.77
C LEU A 18 11.79 -2.20 -10.14
N TYR A 19 11.48 -2.77 -11.32
CA TYR A 19 12.16 -3.97 -11.81
C TYR A 19 13.62 -3.66 -12.13
N ASP A 20 13.88 -2.59 -12.89
CA ASP A 20 15.22 -2.16 -13.27
C ASP A 20 16.07 -1.81 -12.04
N PHE A 21 15.46 -1.18 -11.05
CA PHE A 21 16.09 -0.98 -9.74
C PHE A 21 16.50 -2.32 -9.11
N LEU A 22 15.62 -3.33 -9.07
CA LEU A 22 15.98 -4.64 -8.51
C LEU A 22 17.06 -5.34 -9.32
N GLN A 23 17.05 -5.21 -10.66
CA GLN A 23 18.10 -5.76 -11.52
C GLN A 23 19.46 -5.14 -11.18
N ALA A 24 19.53 -3.82 -11.07
CA ALA A 24 20.76 -3.12 -10.66
C ALA A 24 21.16 -3.47 -9.22
N PHE A 25 20.21 -3.55 -8.31
CA PHE A 25 20.43 -3.87 -6.90
C PHE A 25 21.03 -5.28 -6.74
N PHE A 26 20.44 -6.30 -7.38
CA PHE A 26 20.96 -7.66 -7.31
C PHE A 26 22.23 -7.87 -8.13
N ALA A 27 22.50 -7.04 -9.15
CA ALA A 27 23.80 -7.05 -9.82
C ALA A 27 24.91 -6.58 -8.86
N GLY A 28 24.64 -5.55 -8.04
CA GLY A 28 25.57 -5.05 -7.02
C GLY A 28 25.63 -5.92 -5.75
N HIS A 29 24.57 -6.67 -5.47
CA HIS A 29 24.39 -7.50 -4.26
C HIS A 29 23.95 -8.92 -4.61
N SER A 30 24.75 -9.60 -5.44
CA SER A 30 24.43 -10.93 -5.97
C SER A 30 24.19 -12.00 -4.90
N GLU A 31 24.78 -11.83 -3.71
CA GLU A 31 24.56 -12.69 -2.55
C GLU A 31 23.12 -12.66 -2.04
N LEU A 32 22.40 -11.56 -2.27
CA LEU A 32 21.01 -11.39 -1.84
C LEU A 32 20.01 -11.97 -2.85
N ALA A 33 20.41 -12.17 -4.12
CA ALA A 33 19.52 -12.63 -5.19
C ALA A 33 18.97 -14.05 -4.95
N LYS A 34 19.70 -14.88 -4.18
CA LYS A 34 19.28 -16.25 -3.84
C LYS A 34 18.24 -16.30 -2.72
N ASN A 35 18.10 -15.22 -1.95
CA ASN A 35 17.19 -15.19 -0.81
C ASN A 35 15.73 -15.19 -1.25
N ASP A 36 14.85 -15.66 -0.37
CA ASP A 36 13.42 -15.50 -0.57
C ASP A 36 13.05 -14.01 -0.58
N PHE A 37 12.45 -13.57 -1.68
CA PHE A 37 12.07 -12.18 -1.90
C PHE A 37 10.57 -11.99 -1.69
N TYR A 38 10.21 -10.95 -0.94
CA TYR A 38 8.82 -10.58 -0.65
C TYR A 38 8.59 -9.10 -0.92
N ILE A 39 7.49 -8.78 -1.60
CA ILE A 39 7.07 -7.40 -1.85
C ILE A 39 6.01 -7.02 -0.82
N THR A 40 6.19 -5.91 -0.10
CA THR A 40 5.20 -5.46 0.88
C THR A 40 4.96 -3.96 0.77
N GLY A 41 3.76 -3.52 1.16
CA GLY A 41 3.39 -2.12 1.15
C GLY A 41 1.98 -1.89 1.64
N GLU A 42 1.59 -0.62 1.71
CA GLU A 42 0.32 -0.18 2.30
C GLU A 42 -0.39 0.85 1.41
N SER A 43 -1.72 0.97 1.56
CA SER A 43 -2.52 2.04 0.96
C SER A 43 -2.49 1.98 -0.57
N TYR A 44 -1.94 2.99 -1.24
CA TYR A 44 -1.88 3.00 -2.71
C TYR A 44 -0.93 1.93 -3.28
N ALA A 45 -0.10 1.30 -2.44
CA ALA A 45 0.63 0.10 -2.82
C ALA A 45 -0.30 -1.07 -3.23
N GLY A 46 -1.60 -0.98 -2.92
CA GLY A 46 -2.62 -1.88 -3.47
C GLY A 46 -2.72 -1.87 -5.01
N HIS A 47 -2.24 -0.80 -5.66
CA HIS A 47 -2.07 -0.71 -7.12
C HIS A 47 -0.67 -1.17 -7.56
N TYR A 48 0.37 -0.67 -6.88
CA TYR A 48 1.75 -0.92 -7.28
C TYR A 48 2.21 -2.37 -7.10
N ILE A 49 1.82 -3.00 -6.00
CA ILE A 49 2.34 -4.34 -5.64
C ILE A 49 1.85 -5.41 -6.62
N PRO A 50 0.56 -5.48 -7.01
CA PRO A 50 0.13 -6.44 -8.02
C PRO A 50 0.82 -6.21 -9.37
N ALA A 51 0.94 -4.96 -9.83
CA ALA A 51 1.61 -4.63 -11.08
C ALA A 51 3.10 -5.02 -11.05
N PHE A 52 3.79 -4.70 -9.95
CA PHE A 52 5.20 -5.01 -9.78
C PHE A 52 5.46 -6.52 -9.65
N ALA A 53 4.67 -7.23 -8.85
CA ALA A 53 4.77 -8.68 -8.72
C ALA A 53 4.53 -9.37 -10.07
N ALA A 54 3.58 -8.88 -10.87
CA ALA A 54 3.33 -9.37 -12.23
C ALA A 54 4.53 -9.11 -13.16
N ARG A 55 5.14 -7.92 -13.11
CA ARG A 55 6.35 -7.61 -13.88
C ARG A 55 7.53 -8.50 -13.52
N VAL A 56 7.76 -8.75 -12.23
CA VAL A 56 8.80 -9.69 -11.76
C VAL A 56 8.53 -11.10 -12.26
N HIS A 57 7.28 -11.57 -12.15
CA HIS A 57 6.89 -12.90 -12.64
C HIS A 57 7.12 -13.05 -14.16
N ARG A 58 6.74 -12.04 -14.96
CA ARG A 58 6.98 -12.02 -16.41
C ARG A 58 8.47 -12.01 -16.73
N GLY A 59 9.26 -11.18 -16.04
CA GLY A 59 10.70 -11.10 -16.24
C GLY A 59 11.40 -12.44 -15.96
N ASN A 60 11.07 -13.07 -14.83
CA ASN A 60 11.56 -14.41 -14.49
C ASN A 60 11.22 -15.46 -15.54
N LYS A 61 9.96 -15.46 -16.04
CA LYS A 61 9.51 -16.41 -17.06
C LYS A 61 10.22 -16.20 -18.40
N ALA A 62 10.48 -14.94 -18.77
CA ALA A 62 11.19 -14.57 -19.98
C ALA A 62 12.72 -14.71 -19.87
N LYS A 63 13.26 -15.02 -18.67
CA LYS A 63 14.70 -14.98 -18.36
C LYS A 63 15.31 -13.59 -18.65
N ASP A 64 14.54 -12.55 -18.41
CA ASP A 64 14.94 -11.16 -18.59
C ASP A 64 15.73 -10.67 -17.36
N GLY A 65 17.06 -10.76 -17.41
CA GLY A 65 17.95 -10.33 -16.33
C GLY A 65 18.15 -11.36 -15.22
N ILE A 66 18.56 -10.89 -14.04
CA ILE A 66 18.76 -11.68 -12.83
C ILE A 66 17.41 -12.22 -12.35
N HIS A 67 17.36 -13.53 -12.15
CA HIS A 67 16.18 -14.20 -11.61
C HIS A 67 15.94 -13.77 -10.16
N ILE A 68 14.74 -13.25 -9.89
CA ILE A 68 14.32 -12.81 -8.55
C ILE A 68 13.48 -13.92 -7.91
N ASN A 69 13.92 -14.49 -6.79
CA ASN A 69 13.22 -15.56 -6.08
C ASN A 69 11.98 -15.04 -5.31
N LEU A 70 10.98 -14.51 -6.04
CA LEU A 70 9.74 -13.96 -5.50
C LEU A 70 8.87 -15.08 -4.91
N LYS A 71 8.71 -15.08 -3.58
CA LYS A 71 7.87 -16.06 -2.85
C LYS A 71 6.45 -15.58 -2.60
N GLY A 72 6.24 -14.27 -2.57
CA GLY A 72 4.91 -13.70 -2.39
C GLY A 72 4.94 -12.22 -2.13
N PHE A 73 3.75 -11.66 -1.89
CA PHE A 73 3.59 -10.26 -1.56
C PHE A 73 2.48 -10.06 -0.52
N ALA A 74 2.56 -8.95 0.22
CA ALA A 74 1.56 -8.58 1.23
C ALA A 74 1.17 -7.10 1.09
N ILE A 75 -0.14 -6.85 1.07
CA ILE A 75 -0.71 -5.52 0.91
C ILE A 75 -1.51 -5.20 2.16
N GLY A 76 -1.05 -4.22 2.94
CA GLY A 76 -1.78 -3.69 4.09
C GLY A 76 -2.78 -2.62 3.67
N ASN A 77 -4.05 -2.75 4.04
CA ASN A 77 -5.06 -1.70 3.85
C ASN A 77 -5.05 -1.07 2.43
N GLY A 78 -4.85 -1.91 1.41
CA GLY A 78 -4.63 -1.46 0.05
C GLY A 78 -5.89 -0.94 -0.62
N LEU A 79 -5.78 0.09 -1.46
CA LEU A 79 -6.77 0.35 -2.50
C LEU A 79 -6.38 -0.51 -3.71
N THR A 80 -7.15 -1.57 -3.96
CA THR A 80 -6.86 -2.58 -4.98
C THR A 80 -8.06 -2.77 -5.90
N ASP A 81 -9.28 -2.72 -5.37
CA ASP A 81 -10.51 -2.72 -6.16
C ASP A 81 -11.40 -1.56 -5.70
N PRO A 82 -11.31 -0.39 -6.36
CA PRO A 82 -12.15 0.75 -6.06
C PRO A 82 -13.65 0.44 -6.17
N ALA A 83 -14.07 -0.39 -7.11
CA ALA A 83 -15.49 -0.67 -7.36
C ALA A 83 -16.13 -1.36 -6.16
N ILE A 84 -15.39 -2.24 -5.49
CA ILE A 84 -15.86 -2.92 -4.27
C ILE A 84 -15.64 -2.04 -3.05
N GLN A 85 -14.46 -1.42 -2.93
CA GLN A 85 -14.06 -0.75 -1.70
C GLN A 85 -14.80 0.56 -1.43
N TYR A 86 -15.15 1.35 -2.46
CA TYR A 86 -15.83 2.62 -2.25
C TYR A 86 -17.25 2.44 -1.66
N LYS A 87 -17.91 1.31 -1.95
CA LYS A 87 -19.22 0.96 -1.37
C LYS A 87 -19.15 0.78 0.15
N GLY A 88 -18.00 0.35 0.67
CA GLY A 88 -17.81 0.09 2.09
C GLY A 88 -17.59 1.34 2.94
N TYR A 89 -17.27 2.49 2.34
CA TYR A 89 -16.98 3.71 3.11
C TYR A 89 -18.18 4.22 3.92
N PRO A 90 -19.39 4.36 3.37
CA PRO A 90 -20.55 4.83 4.13
C PRO A 90 -20.92 3.88 5.28
N ASP A 91 -20.94 2.57 5.02
CA ASP A 91 -21.25 1.55 6.03
C ASP A 91 -20.21 1.56 7.16
N TYR A 92 -18.92 1.62 6.83
CA TYR A 92 -17.84 1.73 7.81
C TYR A 92 -17.98 3.01 8.64
N ALA A 93 -18.25 4.15 7.99
CA ALA A 93 -18.40 5.42 8.68
C ALA A 93 -19.59 5.41 9.65
N LEU A 94 -20.72 4.81 9.24
CA LEU A 94 -21.90 4.69 10.09
C LEU A 94 -21.63 3.73 11.27
N GLY A 95 -21.08 2.55 11.01
CA GLY A 95 -20.79 1.54 12.02
C GLY A 95 -19.75 2.00 13.06
N MET A 96 -18.84 2.89 12.67
CA MET A 96 -17.85 3.49 13.57
C MET A 96 -18.36 4.76 14.28
N GLY A 97 -19.61 5.17 14.06
CA GLY A 97 -20.20 6.39 14.64
C GLY A 97 -19.55 7.68 14.14
N LEU A 98 -18.95 7.65 12.95
CA LEU A 98 -18.35 8.83 12.31
C LEU A 98 -19.38 9.72 11.64
N ILE A 99 -20.49 9.14 11.17
CA ILE A 99 -21.59 9.84 10.52
C ILE A 99 -22.93 9.40 11.12
N LYS A 100 -23.97 10.23 10.97
CA LYS A 100 -25.34 9.87 11.41
C LYS A 100 -26.07 9.11 10.29
N LYS A 101 -27.20 8.48 10.63
CA LYS A 101 -28.06 7.79 9.65
C LYS A 101 -28.54 8.73 8.52
N THR A 102 -28.79 9.99 8.84
CA THR A 102 -29.16 11.03 7.85
C THR A 102 -28.02 11.30 6.85
N ASP A 103 -26.78 11.39 7.35
CA ASP A 103 -25.59 11.56 6.52
C ASP A 103 -25.33 10.34 5.65
N TYR A 104 -25.51 9.14 6.22
CA TYR A 104 -25.39 7.88 5.51
C TYR A 104 -26.32 7.84 4.30
N SER A 105 -27.62 8.14 4.48
CA SER A 105 -28.58 8.16 3.38
C SER A 105 -28.20 9.13 2.27
N LEU A 106 -27.63 10.30 2.62
CA LEU A 106 -27.16 11.27 1.64
C LEU A 106 -25.94 10.77 0.86
N ILE A 107 -24.94 10.25 1.58
CA ILE A 107 -23.67 9.81 0.99
C ILE A 107 -23.87 8.54 0.15
N ASN A 108 -24.77 7.65 0.57
CA ASN A 108 -25.02 6.40 -0.13
C ASN A 108 -25.63 6.62 -1.54
N GLN A 109 -26.25 7.77 -1.80
CA GLN A 109 -26.72 8.15 -3.14
C GLN A 109 -25.57 8.39 -4.13
N LEU A 110 -24.36 8.70 -3.65
CA LEU A 110 -23.18 8.89 -4.48
C LEU A 110 -22.52 7.57 -4.89
N VAL A 111 -22.80 6.48 -4.17
CA VAL A 111 -22.15 5.17 -4.41
C VAL A 111 -22.46 4.63 -5.82
N PRO A 112 -23.72 4.59 -6.30
CA PRO A 112 -24.01 4.14 -7.67
C PRO A 112 -23.33 5.00 -8.75
N VAL A 113 -23.20 6.30 -8.51
CA VAL A 113 -22.54 7.23 -9.44
C VAL A 113 -21.04 6.95 -9.51
N CYS A 114 -20.40 6.70 -8.36
CA CYS A 114 -19.00 6.27 -8.30
C CYS A 114 -18.78 4.93 -9.00
N GLU A 115 -19.63 3.93 -8.76
CA GLU A 115 -19.54 2.63 -9.43
C GLU A 115 -19.64 2.74 -10.95
N PHE A 116 -20.57 3.58 -11.43
CA PHE A 116 -20.73 3.82 -12.86
C PHE A 116 -19.51 4.53 -13.44
N ALA A 117 -18.97 5.54 -12.77
CA ALA A 117 -17.78 6.25 -13.21
C ALA A 117 -16.53 5.34 -13.26
N ILE A 118 -16.38 4.41 -12.29
CA ILE A 118 -15.30 3.42 -12.30
C ILE A 118 -15.41 2.49 -13.51
N LYS A 119 -16.64 2.05 -13.85
CA LYS A 119 -16.86 1.22 -15.04
C LYS A 119 -16.48 1.96 -16.33
N LEU A 120 -16.84 3.23 -16.45
CA LEU A 120 -16.48 4.07 -17.61
C LEU A 120 -14.97 4.33 -17.71
N CYS A 121 -14.27 4.47 -16.59
CA CYS A 121 -12.81 4.57 -16.58
C CYS A 121 -12.15 3.36 -17.28
N GLY A 122 -12.70 2.16 -17.09
CA GLY A 122 -12.20 0.94 -17.73
C GLY A 122 -12.38 0.88 -19.25
N THR A 123 -13.24 1.74 -19.84
CA THR A 123 -13.56 1.72 -21.27
C THR A 123 -13.09 2.97 -22.02
N ASP A 124 -13.14 4.15 -21.39
CA ASP A 124 -13.06 5.46 -22.08
C ASP A 124 -11.78 6.27 -21.75
N GLY A 125 -10.80 5.67 -21.07
CA GLY A 125 -9.46 6.24 -20.90
C GLY A 125 -9.33 7.34 -19.83
N THR A 126 -8.27 8.15 -19.94
CA THR A 126 -7.73 9.01 -18.85
C THR A 126 -8.73 10.01 -18.28
N ILE A 127 -9.56 10.65 -19.11
CA ILE A 127 -10.53 11.66 -18.66
C ILE A 127 -11.60 11.03 -17.77
N SER A 128 -12.13 9.87 -18.18
CA SER A 128 -13.13 9.12 -17.42
C SER A 128 -12.58 8.62 -16.09
N CYS A 129 -11.30 8.22 -16.05
CA CYS A 129 -10.62 7.86 -14.80
C CYS A 129 -10.40 9.05 -13.86
N MET A 130 -10.05 10.22 -14.38
CA MET A 130 -9.98 11.44 -13.58
C MET A 130 -11.35 11.82 -13.02
N ALA A 131 -12.39 11.80 -13.85
CA ALA A 131 -13.76 12.07 -13.41
C ALA A 131 -14.20 11.08 -12.31
N SER A 132 -13.94 9.78 -12.52
CA SER A 132 -14.18 8.74 -11.54
C SER A 132 -13.47 9.01 -10.22
N TYR A 133 -12.20 9.43 -10.27
CA TYR A 133 -11.45 9.80 -9.08
C TYR A 133 -12.14 10.91 -8.28
N PHE A 134 -12.57 11.99 -8.94
CA PHE A 134 -13.26 13.09 -8.27
C PHE A 134 -14.61 12.67 -7.68
N VAL A 135 -15.42 11.93 -8.45
CA VAL A 135 -16.74 11.45 -8.01
C VAL A 135 -16.61 10.54 -6.80
N CYS A 136 -15.73 9.54 -6.88
CA CYS A 136 -15.55 8.58 -5.80
C CYS A 136 -14.94 9.24 -4.55
N ASN A 137 -13.98 10.14 -4.71
CA ASN A 137 -13.40 10.85 -3.57
C ASN A 137 -14.36 11.84 -2.90
N ALA A 138 -15.43 12.28 -3.58
CA ALA A 138 -16.48 13.07 -2.95
C ALA A 138 -17.18 12.32 -1.81
N ILE A 139 -17.30 10.98 -1.90
CA ILE A 139 -17.81 10.12 -0.81
C ILE A 139 -16.92 10.28 0.42
N PHE A 140 -15.61 10.08 0.23
CA PHE A 140 -14.63 10.14 1.32
C PHE A 140 -14.53 11.55 1.93
N ALA A 141 -14.50 12.58 1.09
CA ALA A 141 -14.49 13.98 1.51
C ALA A 141 -15.75 14.32 2.33
N SER A 142 -16.92 13.85 1.89
CA SER A 142 -18.20 14.05 2.60
C SER A 142 -18.20 13.43 3.98
N ILE A 143 -17.62 12.23 4.12
CA ILE A 143 -17.46 11.54 5.41
C ILE A 143 -16.52 12.33 6.32
N ILE A 144 -15.36 12.75 5.81
CA ILE A 144 -14.37 13.50 6.60
C ILE A 144 -14.95 14.81 7.12
N ALA A 145 -15.67 15.56 6.28
CA ALA A 145 -16.29 16.82 6.67
C ALA A 145 -17.28 16.61 7.83
N ARG A 146 -18.13 15.58 7.74
CA ARG A 146 -19.14 15.26 8.77
C ARG A 146 -18.57 14.61 10.03
N ALA A 147 -17.47 13.88 9.89
CA ALA A 147 -16.77 13.26 11.01
C ALA A 147 -16.14 14.28 11.98
N GLY A 148 -16.06 15.56 11.61
CA GLY A 148 -15.35 16.59 12.34
C GLY A 148 -13.87 16.65 11.96
N GLY A 149 -13.56 16.36 10.69
CA GLY A 149 -12.24 16.49 10.10
C GLY A 149 -11.40 15.22 10.08
N ILE A 150 -10.32 15.29 9.30
CA ILE A 150 -9.44 14.16 8.95
C ILE A 150 -8.76 13.54 10.17
N ASN A 151 -8.44 14.36 11.17
CA ASN A 151 -7.81 13.91 12.41
C ASN A 151 -8.72 12.97 13.21
N LYS A 152 -10.02 13.27 13.28
CA LYS A 152 -10.98 12.43 14.01
C LYS A 152 -11.23 11.12 13.25
N PHE A 153 -11.37 11.19 11.92
CA PHE A 153 -11.47 10.01 11.06
C PHE A 153 -10.28 9.07 11.26
N PHE A 154 -9.05 9.55 11.09
CA PHE A 154 -7.86 8.71 11.24
C PHE A 154 -7.61 8.26 12.67
N ARG A 155 -8.05 9.01 13.68
CA ARG A 155 -7.98 8.55 15.08
C ARG A 155 -8.86 7.32 15.31
N VAL A 156 -10.08 7.32 14.76
CA VAL A 156 -11.01 6.18 14.82
C VAL A 156 -10.47 5.02 14.01
N PHE A 157 -10.01 5.27 12.78
CA PHE A 157 -9.36 4.27 11.94
C PHE A 157 -8.15 3.62 12.63
N ARG A 158 -7.26 4.41 13.22
CA ARG A 158 -6.08 3.92 13.97
C ARG A 158 -6.45 3.11 15.22
N ARG A 159 -7.59 3.40 15.84
CA ARG A 159 -8.10 2.59 16.97
C ARG A 159 -8.61 1.24 16.46
N ALA A 160 -9.43 1.24 15.41
CA ALA A 160 -9.90 0.01 14.76
C ALA A 160 -8.73 -0.87 14.30
N TRP A 161 -7.73 -0.27 13.65
CA TRP A 161 -6.54 -0.98 13.18
C TRP A 161 -5.72 -1.58 14.32
N ARG A 162 -5.57 -0.86 15.45
CA ARG A 162 -4.89 -1.42 16.64
C ARG A 162 -5.65 -2.62 17.21
N SER A 163 -6.97 -2.54 17.28
CA SER A 163 -7.80 -3.66 17.73
C SER A 163 -7.65 -4.88 16.81
N ASP A 164 -7.71 -4.69 15.49
CA ASP A 164 -7.52 -5.77 14.52
C ASP A 164 -6.09 -6.34 14.63
N MET A 165 -5.05 -5.51 14.69
CA MET A 165 -3.69 -6.00 14.92
C MET A 165 -3.52 -6.80 16.21
N THR A 166 -4.24 -6.47 17.29
CA THR A 166 -4.21 -7.29 18.51
C THR A 166 -4.95 -8.62 18.33
N LEU A 167 -6.05 -8.64 17.57
CA LEU A 167 -6.76 -9.86 17.19
C LEU A 167 -5.88 -10.73 16.29
N GLN A 168 -5.23 -10.13 15.29
CA GLN A 168 -4.24 -10.78 14.45
C GLN A 168 -3.09 -11.28 15.28
N ARG A 169 -2.49 -10.51 16.22
CA ARG A 169 -1.43 -11.03 17.11
C ARG A 169 -1.89 -12.22 17.96
N LYS A 170 -3.13 -12.24 18.43
CA LYS A 170 -3.70 -13.40 19.17
C LYS A 170 -3.89 -14.62 18.25
N LYS A 171 -4.37 -14.43 17.01
CA LYS A 171 -4.51 -15.48 15.99
C LYS A 171 -3.15 -15.95 15.45
N LYS A 172 -2.20 -15.03 15.25
CA LYS A 172 -0.84 -15.25 14.78
C LYS A 172 0.01 -15.95 15.84
N LYS A 173 -0.24 -15.78 17.14
CA LYS A 173 0.35 -16.66 18.18
C LYS A 173 -0.04 -18.15 18.00
N LYS A 174 -1.18 -18.43 17.36
CA LYS A 174 -1.63 -19.79 17.01
C LYS A 174 -1.00 -20.29 15.69
N LEU A 175 -0.57 -19.39 14.81
CA LEU A 175 -0.02 -19.68 13.47
C LEU A 175 1.53 -19.59 13.39
N LEU A 176 2.17 -18.77 14.23
CA LEU A 176 3.61 -18.48 14.23
C LEU A 176 4.47 -19.52 14.96
N ARG A 177 3.88 -20.59 15.50
CA ARG A 177 4.67 -21.76 15.91
C ARG A 177 5.40 -22.45 14.74
N GLY A 178 5.20 -22.01 13.49
CA GLY A 178 5.86 -22.59 12.30
C GLY A 178 6.64 -21.65 11.36
N VAL A 179 6.83 -20.34 11.62
CA VAL A 179 7.41 -19.41 10.59
C VAL A 179 8.48 -18.42 11.11
N ILE A 180 8.86 -18.43 12.39
CA ILE A 180 9.87 -17.46 12.90
C ILE A 180 11.28 -18.05 12.76
N CYS A 181 11.94 -17.81 11.62
CA CYS A 181 13.42 -17.90 11.54
C CYS A 181 14.10 -16.92 10.55
N GLY A 182 13.40 -15.95 9.94
CA GLY A 182 13.95 -15.22 8.78
C GLY A 182 14.12 -13.69 8.85
N LEU A 183 13.92 -13.01 9.98
CA LEU A 183 13.62 -11.57 9.98
C LEU A 183 14.65 -10.62 10.64
N ILE A 184 15.90 -11.05 10.86
CA ILE A 184 16.91 -10.19 11.55
C ILE A 184 17.82 -9.39 10.59
N SER A 185 17.93 -9.73 9.30
CA SER A 185 19.00 -9.15 8.45
C SER A 185 18.69 -7.88 7.64
N TYR A 186 17.46 -7.32 7.68
CA TYR A 186 17.05 -6.26 6.73
C TYR A 186 17.39 -4.81 7.16
N LEU A 187 17.70 -4.58 8.44
CA LEU A 187 17.82 -3.22 9.01
C LEU A 187 19.15 -2.49 8.71
N GLN A 188 20.15 -3.17 8.14
CA GLN A 188 21.48 -2.60 7.90
C GLN A 188 21.59 -1.80 6.57
N LEU A 189 20.75 -2.08 5.56
CA LEU A 189 20.95 -1.61 4.17
C LEU A 189 20.32 -0.24 3.83
N ALA A 190 19.35 0.24 4.61
CA ALA A 190 18.61 1.47 4.30
C ALA A 190 19.40 2.79 4.47
N ARG A 191 20.67 2.73 4.89
CA ARG A 191 21.52 3.91 5.11
C ARG A 191 22.39 4.32 3.91
N GLN A 192 22.55 3.48 2.88
CA GLN A 192 23.53 3.74 1.80
C GLN A 192 22.97 4.46 0.55
N PHE A 193 21.67 4.38 0.27
CA PHE A 193 21.11 4.94 -0.96
C PHE A 193 20.39 6.27 -0.69
N LYS A 194 21.09 7.40 -0.89
CA LYS A 194 20.50 8.75 -0.96
C LYS A 194 19.52 8.82 -2.14
N MET A 195 18.29 8.35 -1.95
CA MET A 195 17.19 8.50 -2.92
C MET A 195 16.54 9.88 -2.76
N GLY A 196 16.44 10.61 -3.88
CA GLY A 196 15.74 11.88 -3.99
C GLY A 196 14.22 11.73 -3.83
N SER A 197 13.60 12.79 -3.32
CA SER A 197 12.24 12.84 -2.78
C SER A 197 11.11 12.44 -3.75
N CYS A 198 10.54 11.26 -3.51
CA CYS A 198 9.09 11.08 -3.49
C CYS A 198 8.67 10.91 -2.02
N ASN A 199 8.34 12.03 -1.38
CA ASN A 199 7.87 12.20 0.01
C ASN A 199 7.91 10.96 0.94
N ALA A 200 9.13 10.65 1.38
CA ALA A 200 9.40 9.86 2.57
C ALA A 200 9.09 10.68 3.83
N MET A 201 7.83 10.69 4.27
CA MET A 201 7.51 11.12 5.63
C MET A 201 6.32 10.34 6.18
N VAL A 202 6.61 9.12 6.66
CA VAL A 202 6.14 8.48 7.90
C VAL A 202 6.53 6.99 7.80
N TRP A 203 7.83 6.70 7.89
CA TRP A 203 8.32 5.39 8.27
C TRP A 203 9.40 5.60 9.35
N SER A 204 9.15 5.02 10.53
CA SER A 204 10.04 5.00 11.70
C SER A 204 10.22 6.30 12.52
N LYS A 205 9.19 6.68 13.30
CA LYS A 205 9.40 7.38 14.59
C LYS A 205 8.88 6.61 15.81
N ARG A 206 8.77 5.27 15.72
CA ARG A 206 8.39 4.42 16.87
C ARG A 206 9.12 3.08 17.00
N ILE A 207 10.30 2.95 16.39
CA ILE A 207 11.22 1.82 16.62
C ILE A 207 12.38 2.22 17.56
N CYS A 208 12.51 3.51 17.92
CA CYS A 208 13.63 4.03 18.70
C CYS A 208 13.46 4.02 20.23
N SER A 209 12.58 3.18 20.79
CA SER A 209 12.38 3.09 22.27
C SER A 209 12.57 1.69 22.85
N ILE A 210 12.96 0.68 22.07
CA ILE A 210 13.16 -0.70 22.55
C ILE A 210 14.64 -1.15 22.44
N ALA A 211 15.54 -0.28 21.98
CA ALA A 211 16.98 -0.58 21.85
C ALA A 211 17.87 0.30 22.77
N ARG A 212 17.46 0.49 24.03
CA ARG A 212 18.38 0.87 25.10
C ARG A 212 18.35 -0.22 26.16
N GLY A 213 19.41 -1.02 26.19
CA GLY A 213 19.59 -2.13 27.12
C GLY A 213 19.85 -3.42 26.38
N SER A 214 21.07 -3.95 26.57
CA SER A 214 21.58 -5.25 26.11
C SER A 214 22.38 -5.20 24.80
N ILE A 215 23.66 -4.88 24.95
CA ILE A 215 24.89 -5.54 24.43
C ILE A 215 26.04 -4.52 24.67
N CYS A 216 26.35 -4.33 25.94
CA CYS A 216 27.71 -4.15 26.43
C CYS A 216 27.90 -5.29 27.43
N GLY A 217 28.86 -6.17 27.18
CA GLY A 217 29.04 -7.44 27.88
C GLY A 217 29.16 -8.58 26.89
#